data_AF-A0A2V2S6Q8-F1
#
_entry.id   AF-A0A2V2S6Q8-F1
#
_cell.length_a   1.000
_cell.length_b   1.000
_cell.length_c   1.000
_cell.angle_alpha   90.00
_cell.angle_beta   90.00
_cell.angle_gamma   90.00
#
_symmetry.space_group_name_H-M   'P 1'
#
loop_
_entity.id
_entity.type
_entity.pdbx_description
1 polymer ?
#
loop_
_entity_poly.entity_id
_entity_poly.type
_entity_poly.pdbx_seq_one_letter_code
_entity_poly.pdbx_strand_id
1 'polypeptide(L)' 'MKTVRKSTRTKARLNGRLHSREELLAAHERALKATRKMTPEQAFESLVRAGIYTRDGKLTPRYGG' A
#
# COMPACT_ATOMS: atom_id res chain seq x y z
N MET A 1 25.46 19.17 32.60
CA MET A 1 25.43 18.38 31.34
C MET A 1 24.34 17.33 31.46
N LYS A 2 23.29 17.35 30.62
CA LYS A 2 22.21 16.35 30.63
C LYS A 2 22.55 15.26 29.61
N THR A 3 22.90 14.06 30.07
CA THR A 3 23.16 12.90 29.21
C THR A 3 21.85 12.34 28.68
N VAL A 4 21.58 12.53 27.38
CA VAL A 4 20.45 11.91 26.69
C VAL A 4 20.76 10.42 26.50
N ARG A 5 20.07 9.56 27.26
CA ARG A 5 20.12 8.10 27.05
C ARG A 5 19.54 7.80 25.66
N LYS A 6 20.36 7.32 24.73
CA LYS A 6 19.91 6.80 23.44
C LYS A 6 18.99 5.60 23.71
N SER A 7 17.70 5.78 23.45
CA SER A 7 16.69 4.72 23.49
C SER A 7 17.04 3.62 22.48
N THR A 8 17.53 2.48 22.96
CA THR A 8 17.71 1.23 22.21
C THR A 8 16.39 0.50 21.99
N ARG A 9 15.34 1.22 21.60
CA ARG A 9 14.10 0.58 21.16
C ARG A 9 14.30 0.13 19.72
N THR A 10 15.00 -0.99 19.57
CA THR A 10 15.02 -1.81 18.36
C THR A 10 13.58 -2.22 18.10
N LYS A 11 12.81 -1.39 17.38
CA LYS A 11 11.55 -1.82 16.79
C LYS A 11 11.94 -2.91 15.81
N ALA A 12 11.83 -4.17 16.23
CA ALA A 12 11.89 -5.31 15.32
C ALA A 12 10.93 -4.98 14.18
N ARG A 13 11.48 -4.68 13.01
CA ARG A 13 10.69 -4.35 11.83
C ARG A 13 9.97 -5.65 11.47
N LEU A 14 8.69 -5.74 11.82
CA LEU A 14 7.78 -6.84 11.47
C LEU A 14 7.50 -6.95 9.95
N ASN A 15 8.38 -6.41 9.11
CA ASN A 15 8.13 -6.21 7.68
C ASN A 15 9.05 -7.10 6.86
N GLY A 16 8.90 -8.42 7.00
CA GLY A 16 9.43 -9.43 6.07
C GLY A 16 10.91 -9.29 5.65
N ARG A 17 11.26 -9.99 4.56
CA ARG A 17 12.54 -9.81 3.88
C ARG A 17 12.50 -8.52 3.09
N LEU A 18 13.57 -7.72 3.15
CA LEU A 18 13.72 -6.57 2.26
C LEU A 18 13.85 -7.06 0.82
N HIS A 19 12.97 -6.56 -0.05
CA HIS A 19 13.00 -6.88 -1.47
C HIS A 19 14.18 -6.19 -2.17
N SER A 20 14.74 -6.86 -3.17
CA SER A 20 15.70 -6.22 -4.07
C SER A 20 14.97 -5.22 -4.99
N ARG A 21 15.74 -4.29 -5.58
CA ARG A 21 15.19 -3.36 -6.58
C ARG A 21 14.53 -4.10 -7.75
N GLU A 22 15.16 -5.18 -8.21
CA GLU A 22 14.66 -6.00 -9.32
C GLU A 22 13.33 -6.69 -8.97
N GLU A 23 13.21 -7.22 -7.75
CA GLU A 23 11.96 -7.83 -7.27
C GLU A 23 10.81 -6.81 -7.21
N LEU A 24 11.09 -5.58 -6.77
CA LEU A 24 10.11 -4.50 -6.72
C LEU A 24 9.66 -4.08 -8.12
N LEU A 25 10.59 -3.97 -9.07
CA LEU A 25 10.26 -3.64 -10.46
C LEU A 25 9.42 -4.73 -11.11
N ALA A 26 9.79 -6.00 -10.94
CA ALA A 26 9.02 -7.13 -11.45
C ALA A 26 7.62 -7.21 -10.82
N ALA A 27 7.47 -6.91 -9.53
CA ALA A 27 6.17 -6.81 -8.88
C ALA A 27 5.32 -5.65 -9.45
N HIS A 28 5.94 -4.49 -9.65
CA HIS A 28 5.28 -3.31 -10.22
C HIS A 28 4.79 -3.59 -11.64
N GLU A 29 5.62 -4.17 -12.50
CA GLU A 29 5.23 -4.53 -13.86
C GLU A 29 4.07 -5.53 -13.91
N ARG A 30 4.07 -6.53 -13.02
CA ARG A 30 2.96 -7.48 -12.90
C ARG A 30 1.67 -6.77 -12.48
N ALA A 31 1.75 -5.85 -11.53
CA ALA A 31 0.59 -5.06 -11.11
C ALA A 31 0.04 -4.23 -12.28
N LEU A 32 0.90 -3.53 -13.04
CA LEU A 32 0.48 -2.75 -14.22
C LEU A 32 -0.16 -3.62 -15.32
N LYS A 33 0.41 -4.80 -15.59
CA LYS A 33 -0.17 -5.73 -16.56
C LYS A 33 -1.55 -6.23 -16.14
N ALA A 34 -1.74 -6.48 -14.84
CA ALA A 34 -3.03 -6.91 -14.30
C ALA A 34 -4.06 -5.78 -14.38
N THR A 35 -3.71 -4.57 -13.94
CA THR A 35 -4.64 -3.42 -13.96
C THR A 35 -5.06 -3.02 -15.37
N ARG A 36 -4.15 -3.10 -16.36
CA ARG A 36 -4.48 -2.84 -17.77
C ARG A 36 -5.50 -3.80 -18.38
N LYS A 37 -5.68 -4.98 -17.79
CA LYS A 37 -6.64 -6.00 -18.27
C LYS A 37 -7.99 -5.93 -17.55
N MET A 38 -8.11 -5.09 -16.52
CA MET A 38 -9.34 -4.97 -15.74
C MET A 38 -10.39 -4.19 -16.53
N THR A 39 -11.65 -4.62 -16.43
CA THR A 39 -12.77 -3.77 -16.83
C THR A 39 -12.95 -2.62 -15.83
N PRO A 40 -13.68 -1.55 -16.20
CA PRO A 40 -13.98 -0.45 -15.28
C PRO A 40 -14.63 -0.92 -13.98
N GLU A 41 -15.53 -1.90 -14.04
CA GLU A 41 -16.23 -2.47 -12.88
C GLU A 41 -15.25 -3.21 -11.96
N GLN A 42 -14.36 -4.02 -12.53
CA GLN A 42 -13.33 -4.73 -11.76
C GLN A 42 -12.35 -3.77 -11.09
N ALA A 43 -11.98 -2.70 -11.79
CA ALA A 43 -11.15 -1.64 -11.24
C ALA A 43 -11.86 -0.94 -10.07
N PHE A 44 -13.14 -0.58 -10.23
CA PHE A 44 -13.94 0.03 -9.16
C PHE A 44 -14.06 -0.88 -7.92
N GLU A 45 -14.39 -2.17 -8.13
CA GLU A 45 -14.44 -3.16 -7.05
C GLU A 45 -13.10 -3.29 -6.31
N SER A 46 -11.98 -3.26 -7.04
CA SER A 46 -10.66 -3.27 -6.43
C SER A 46 -10.42 -2.04 -5.54
N LEU A 47 -10.88 -0.86 -5.97
CA LEU A 47 -10.73 0.38 -5.21
C LEU A 47 -11.65 0.41 -3.98
N VAL A 48 -12.87 -0.13 -4.09
CA VAL A 48 -13.78 -0.31 -2.95
C VAL A 48 -13.21 -1.31 -1.95
N ARG A 49 -12.68 -2.45 -2.41
CA ARG A 49 -12.02 -3.44 -1.55
C ARG A 49 -10.78 -2.88 -0.85
N ALA A 50 -10.05 -1.97 -1.49
CA ALA A 50 -8.93 -1.26 -0.89
C ALA A 50 -9.37 -0.20 0.16
N GLY A 51 -10.67 0.04 0.31
CA GLY A 51 -11.23 1.03 1.22
C GLY A 51 -11.04 2.47 0.75
N ILE A 52 -10.82 2.69 -0.55
CA ILE A 52 -10.64 4.03 -1.14
C ILE A 52 -12.00 4.64 -1.44
N TYR A 53 -12.88 3.85 -2.09
CA TYR A 53 -14.26 4.24 -2.36
C TYR A 53 -15.25 3.43 -1.53
N THR A 54 -16.42 4.00 -1.32
CA THR A 54 -17.62 3.31 -0.86
C THR A 54 -18.34 2.64 -2.04
N ARG A 55 -19.29 1.75 -1.74
CA ARG A 55 -20.08 1.04 -2.76
C ARG A 55 -20.98 1.96 -3.60
N ASP A 56 -21.35 3.11 -3.06
CA ASP A 56 -22.09 4.18 -3.75
C ASP A 56 -21.18 5.13 -4.55
N GLY A 57 -19.87 4.85 -4.64
CA GLY A 57 -18.94 5.58 -5.50
C GLY A 57 -18.36 6.86 -4.88
N LYS A 58 -18.58 7.11 -3.59
CA LYS A 58 -17.96 8.22 -2.86
C LYS A 58 -16.59 7.81 -2.34
N LEU A 59 -15.73 8.79 -2.06
CA LEU A 59 -14.48 8.51 -1.35
C LEU A 59 -14.80 8.13 0.11
N THR A 60 -13.97 7.31 0.73
CA THR A 60 -14.07 7.08 2.17
C THR A 60 -13.50 8.28 2.95
N PRO A 61 -13.86 8.48 4.24
CA PRO A 61 -13.40 9.64 5.02
C PRO A 61 -11.88 9.79 5.09
N ARG A 62 -11.14 8.67 5.03
CA ARG A 62 -9.67 8.67 4.98
C ARG A 62 -9.11 9.41 3.76
N TYR A 63 -9.86 9.46 2.68
CA TYR A 63 -9.50 10.09 1.41
C TYR A 63 -10.31 11.36 1.14
N GLY A 64 -11.06 11.89 2.13
CA GLY A 64 -11.73 13.18 2.07
C GLY A 64 -13.17 13.17 1.55
N GLY A 65 -13.82 12.00 1.50
CA GLY A 65 -15.26 11.87 1.18
C GLY A 65 -16.19 11.84 2.37
#